data_AF-A0A3M1RQ61-F1
#
_entry.id   AF-A0A3M1RQ61-F1
#
_cell.length_a   1.000
_cell.length_b   1.000
_cell.length_c   1.000
_cell.angle_alpha   90.00
_cell.angle_beta   90.00
_cell.angle_gamma   90.00
#
_symmetry.space_group_name_H-M   'P 1'
#
loop_
_entity.id
_entity.type
_entity.pdbx_description
1 polymer ?
#
loop_
_entity_poly.entity_id
_entity_poly.type
_entity_poly.pdbx_seq_one_letter_code
_entity_poly.pdbx_strand_id
1 'polypeptide(L)' 'MSIEGYIDYQRREYCKDIKCPVQLDLEAQKEGTEEYERIRSICKTNCRHTTYEFHHWLIDKGYLIVRPEK' A
#
# COMPACT_ATOMS: atom_id res chain seq x y z
N MET A 1 2.45 -14.06 -10.58
CA MET A 1 1.31 -15.00 -10.71
C MET A 1 0.81 -15.23 -9.31
N SER A 2 -0.51 -15.17 -9.11
CA SER A 2 -1.12 -15.47 -7.82
C SER A 2 -0.89 -16.94 -7.48
N ILE A 3 -0.76 -17.25 -6.19
CA ILE A 3 -0.63 -18.63 -5.71
C ILE A 3 -2.05 -19.21 -5.59
N GLU A 4 -2.28 -20.41 -6.14
CA GLU A 4 -3.58 -21.07 -6.05
C GLU A 4 -4.02 -21.24 -4.59
N GLY A 5 -5.25 -20.82 -4.28
CA GLY A 5 -5.80 -20.84 -2.92
C GLY A 5 -5.44 -19.61 -2.06
N TYR A 6 -4.68 -18.65 -2.58
CA TYR A 6 -4.31 -17.41 -1.88
C TYR A 6 -4.89 -16.18 -2.57
N ILE A 7 -5.06 -15.10 -1.80
CA ILE A 7 -5.38 -13.77 -2.31
C ILE A 7 -4.13 -12.89 -2.32
N ASP A 8 -3.90 -12.16 -3.40
CA ASP A 8 -2.80 -11.22 -3.50
C ASP A 8 -3.15 -9.89 -2.82
N TYR A 9 -2.17 -9.32 -2.13
CA TYR A 9 -2.26 -7.94 -1.63
C TYR A 9 -2.50 -6.96 -2.78
N GLN A 10 -3.49 -6.08 -2.64
CA GLN A 10 -3.83 -5.11 -3.67
C GLN A 10 -3.06 -3.79 -3.47
N ARG A 11 -2.74 -3.11 -4.58
CA ARG A 11 -2.02 -1.83 -4.52
C ARG A 11 -2.78 -0.83 -3.63
N ARG A 12 -2.07 -0.33 -2.61
CA ARG A 12 -2.55 0.68 -1.63
C ARG A 12 -3.66 0.18 -0.70
N GLU A 13 -3.89 -1.12 -0.63
CA GLU A 13 -4.93 -1.70 0.22
C GLU A 13 -4.75 -1.32 1.70
N TYR A 14 -3.53 -1.44 2.23
CA TYR A 14 -3.20 -0.98 3.58
C TYR A 14 -3.57 0.49 3.77
N CYS A 15 -3.04 1.38 2.91
CA CYS A 15 -3.25 2.82 3.04
C CYS A 15 -4.72 3.22 2.96
N LYS A 16 -5.54 2.50 2.18
CA LYS A 16 -6.98 2.70 2.09
C LYS A 16 -7.69 2.25 3.36
N ASP A 17 -7.36 1.07 3.88
CA ASP A 17 -7.98 0.50 5.08
C ASP A 17 -7.75 1.39 6.30
N ILE A 18 -6.51 1.87 6.49
CA ILE A 18 -6.18 2.78 7.61
C ILE A 18 -6.55 4.24 7.36
N LYS A 19 -7.15 4.55 6.21
CA LYS A 19 -7.51 5.92 5.79
C LYS A 19 -6.33 6.89 5.85
N CYS A 20 -5.19 6.48 5.29
CA CYS A 20 -3.98 7.30 5.24
C CYS A 20 -4.30 8.66 4.59
N PRO A 21 -3.98 9.79 5.24
CA PRO A 21 -4.32 11.12 4.72
C PRO A 21 -3.68 11.39 3.36
N VAL A 22 -2.44 10.93 3.15
CA VAL A 22 -1.76 11.05 1.84
C VAL A 22 -2.49 10.25 0.76
N GLN A 23 -3.09 9.11 1.10
CA GLN A 23 -3.87 8.32 0.14
C GLN A 23 -5.18 9.03 -0.22
N LEU A 24 -5.84 9.66 0.75
CA LEU A 24 -7.05 10.45 0.52
C LEU A 24 -6.77 11.67 -0.36
N ASP A 25 -5.71 12.41 -0.07
CA ASP A 25 -5.27 13.54 -0.88
C ASP A 25 -4.93 13.11 -2.31
N LEU A 26 -4.28 11.94 -2.46
CA LEU A 26 -3.91 11.39 -3.76
C LEU A 26 -5.14 10.97 -4.59
N GLU A 27 -6.16 10.38 -3.96
CA GLU A 27 -7.41 9.97 -4.62
C GLU A 27 -8.29 11.15 -5.04
N ALA A 28 -8.12 12.30 -4.40
CA ALA A 28 -8.77 13.54 -4.81
C ALA A 28 -8.18 14.13 -6.11
N GLN A 29 -7.00 13.67 -6.54
CA GLN A 29 -6.35 14.14 -7.76
C GLN A 29 -6.54 13.17 -8.92
N LYS A 30 -6.63 13.72 -10.13
CA LYS A 30 -6.57 12.90 -11.35
C LYS A 30 -5.17 12.29 -11.50
N GLU A 31 -5.12 10.98 -11.70
CA GLU A 31 -3.85 10.26 -11.88
C GLU A 31 -3.04 10.83 -13.05
N GLY A 32 -1.73 10.98 -12.83
CA GLY A 32 -0.78 11.51 -13.80
C GLY A 32 -0.71 13.04 -13.91
N THR A 33 -1.51 13.79 -13.14
CA THR A 33 -1.33 15.24 -13.02
C THR A 33 -0.07 15.58 -12.22
N GLU A 34 0.44 16.81 -12.38
CA GLU A 34 1.59 17.30 -11.62
C GLU A 34 1.34 17.21 -10.11
N GLU A 35 0.15 17.62 -9.66
CA GLU A 35 -0.25 17.56 -8.25
C GLU A 35 -0.35 16.11 -7.74
N TYR A 36 -0.90 15.20 -8.54
CA TYR A 36 -0.92 13.76 -8.21
C TYR A 36 0.51 13.22 -8.03
N GLU A 37 1.44 13.52 -8.94
CA GLU A 37 2.81 13.04 -8.81
C GLU A 37 3.57 13.72 -7.66
N ARG A 38 3.26 14.99 -7.36
CA ARG A 38 3.79 15.70 -6.20
C ARG A 38 3.38 15.02 -4.90
N ILE A 39 2.09 14.71 -4.71
CA ILE A 39 1.61 13.98 -3.53
C ILE A 39 2.19 12.56 -3.50
N ARG A 40 2.20 11.86 -4.64
CA ARG A 40 2.75 10.51 -4.75
C ARG A 40 4.23 10.43 -4.38
N SER A 41 4.99 11.51 -4.57
CA SER A 41 6.40 11.58 -4.17
C SER A 41 6.58 11.31 -2.67
N ILE A 42 5.64 11.77 -1.83
CA ILE A 42 5.64 11.53 -0.37
C ILE A 42 5.61 10.03 -0.10
N CYS A 43 4.73 9.27 -0.77
CA CYS A 43 4.66 7.82 -0.60
C CYS A 43 5.94 7.10 -1.04
N LYS A 44 6.68 7.65 -2.00
CA LYS A 44 7.89 7.01 -2.56
C LYS A 44 9.13 7.25 -1.71
N THR A 45 9.29 8.46 -1.16
CA THR A 45 10.56 8.89 -0.55
C THR A 45 10.46 9.07 0.96
N ASN A 46 9.27 9.34 1.50
CA ASN A 46 9.09 9.68 2.90
C ASN A 46 7.71 9.22 3.41
N CYS A 47 7.43 7.93 3.24
CA CYS A 47 6.19 7.35 3.75
C CYS A 47 6.12 7.58 5.28
N ARG A 48 4.95 8.04 5.76
CA ARG A 48 4.73 8.30 7.19
C ARG A 48 4.53 7.02 8.00
N HIS A 49 4.27 5.91 7.33
CA HIS A 49 4.10 4.60 7.95
C HIS A 49 5.39 3.80 7.87
N THR A 50 5.66 3.08 8.95
CA THR A 50 6.79 2.20 9.08
C THR A 50 6.49 0.83 8.47
N THR A 51 7.55 0.14 8.09
CA THR A 51 7.49 -1.27 7.69
C THR A 51 6.87 -2.14 8.80
N TYR A 52 7.06 -1.78 10.07
CA TYR A 52 6.50 -2.51 11.20
C TYR A 52 4.96 -2.43 11.23
N GLU A 53 4.40 -1.23 11.12
CA GLU A 53 2.93 -1.04 11.11
C GLU A 53 2.28 -1.80 9.95
N PHE A 54 2.88 -1.74 8.75
CA PHE A 54 2.37 -2.48 7.60
C PHE A 54 2.40 -3.99 7.82
N HIS A 55 3.48 -4.55 8.37
CA HIS A 55 3.58 -5.99 8.62
C HIS A 55 2.60 -6.45 9.70
N HIS A 56 2.41 -5.67 10.76
CA HIS A 56 1.40 -5.99 11.77
C HIS A 56 -0.01 -6.00 11.18
N TRP A 57 -0.32 -5.01 10.35
CA TRP A 57 -1.59 -4.99 9.63
C TRP A 57 -1.79 -6.20 8.72
N LEU A 58 -0.75 -6.65 8.01
CA LEU A 58 -0.82 -7.87 7.19
C LEU A 58 -1.19 -9.09 8.05
N ILE A 59 -0.55 -9.26 9.21
CA ILE A 59 -0.84 -10.35 10.14
C ILE A 59 -2.28 -10.26 10.64
N ASP A 60 -2.73 -9.07 11.05
CA ASP A 60 -4.08 -8.85 11.55
C ASP A 60 -5.17 -9.15 10.51
N LYS A 61 -4.88 -8.93 9.22
CA LYS A 61 -5.77 -9.25 8.10
C LYS A 61 -5.65 -10.70 7.62
N GLY A 62 -4.76 -11.50 8.21
CA GLY A 62 -4.56 -12.91 7.86
C GLY A 62 -3.72 -13.14 6.61
N TYR A 63 -2.93 -12.14 6.16
CA TYR A 63 -1.98 -12.33 5.07
C TYR A 63 -0.78 -13.18 5.52
N LEU A 64 -0.27 -13.96 4.58
CA LEU A 64 0.96 -14.75 4.74
C LEU A 64 2.04 -14.20 3.82
N ILE A 65 3.24 -13.99 4.37
CA ILE A 65 4.42 -13.63 3.58
C ILE A 65 5.01 -14.91 3.00
N VAL A 66 4.95 -15.03 1.69
CA VAL A 66 5.47 -16.17 0.95
C VAL A 66 6.78 -15.79 0.26
N ARG A 67 7.83 -16.60 0.45
CA ARG A 67 9.10 -16.46 -0.26
C ARG A 67 9.27 -17.66 -1.19
N PRO A 68 9.33 -17.48 -2.52
CA PRO A 68 9.61 -18.59 -3.42
C PRO A 68 11.02 -19.15 -3.20
N GLU A 69 11.24 -20.42 -3.57
CA GLU A 69 12.54 -21.09 -3.41
C GLU A 69 13.61 -20.60 -4.41
N LYS A 70 13.20 -19.93 -5.49
CA LYS A 70 14.06 -19.45 -6.59
C LYS A 70 13.75 -18.01 -6.92
#